data_AF-A0A316K1V6-F1
#
_entry.id   AF-A0A316K1V6-F1
#
_cell.length_a   1.000
_cell.length_b   1.000
_cell.length_c   1.000
_cell.angle_alpha   90.00
_cell.angle_beta   90.00
_cell.angle_gamma   90.00
#
_symmetry.space_group_name_H-M   'P 1'
#
loop_
_entity.id
_entity.type
_entity.pdbx_description
1 polymer ?
#
loop_
_entity_poly.entity_id
_entity_poly.type
_entity_poly.pdbx_seq_one_letter_code
_entity_poly.pdbx_strand_id
1 'polypeptide(L)'
;MDPFSGSVGDHHLLPFKITWSNLRSNHRIYEAASARSGFFNSAIINIATNPLALEYKDLLDDHLKHKPEREKYVRKVKKKRPKNLDQVFHEAHENAFEKIDCLQCANCCKTTSPIFRDVDVQRISKKLKMSSQDFENTYLQKDDDGDWVLQSAPCTFLQPDNTCFIYDIRPQACREYPHTDRKRMIQIIDLTLKNAEICPAVSKILGNVMIDLP
;
A
#
# COMPACT_ATOMS: atom_id res chain seq x y z
N MET A 1 37.89 -25.04 17.98
CA MET A 1 36.58 -25.61 17.62
C MET A 1 35.57 -24.49 17.81
N ASP A 2 35.20 -23.83 16.73
CA ASP A 2 34.15 -22.81 16.64
C ASP A 2 33.19 -23.28 15.54
N PRO A 3 31.89 -23.49 15.80
CA PRO A 3 30.98 -24.01 14.80
C PRO A 3 29.91 -22.95 14.44
N PHE A 4 30.27 -21.91 13.69
CA PHE A 4 29.27 -21.07 13.00
C PHE A 4 29.83 -20.54 11.66
N SER A 5 30.10 -21.46 10.75
CA SER A 5 30.17 -21.18 9.32
C SER A 5 28.88 -21.68 8.66
N GLY A 6 27.87 -20.81 8.58
CA GLY A 6 26.62 -21.06 7.87
C GLY A 6 26.43 -20.00 6.79
N SER A 7 26.44 -20.44 5.54
CA SER A 7 26.34 -19.66 4.32
C SER A 7 25.11 -18.75 4.27
N VAL A 8 25.33 -17.46 4.00
CA VAL A 8 24.27 -16.50 3.67
C VAL A 8 23.79 -16.81 2.25
N GLY A 9 22.58 -17.35 2.12
CA GLY A 9 21.94 -17.59 0.83
C GLY A 9 21.46 -16.28 0.20
N ASP A 10 21.83 -16.06 -1.06
CA ASP A 10 21.35 -14.97 -1.90
C ASP A 10 19.83 -15.06 -2.11
N HIS A 11 19.05 -14.31 -1.33
CA HIS A 11 17.65 -14.06 -1.64
C HIS A 11 17.55 -13.01 -2.74
N HIS A 12 17.39 -13.49 -3.98
CA HIS A 12 16.99 -12.69 -5.13
C HIS A 12 15.71 -11.89 -4.81
N LEU A 13 15.84 -10.58 -4.80
CA LEU A 13 14.71 -9.64 -4.79
C LEU A 13 13.96 -9.78 -6.12
N LEU A 14 12.82 -10.49 -6.10
CA LEU A 14 11.96 -10.62 -7.26
C LEU A 14 11.17 -9.30 -7.50
N PRO A 15 10.98 -8.90 -8.77
CA PRO A 15 10.37 -7.62 -9.12
C PRO A 15 8.84 -7.66 -8.97
N PHE A 16 8.33 -6.91 -7.98
CA PHE A 16 6.92 -6.61 -7.76
C PHE A 16 6.20 -6.16 -9.04
N LYS A 17 5.39 -7.04 -9.62
CA LYS A 17 4.42 -6.69 -10.66
C LYS A 17 3.02 -7.02 -10.16
N ILE A 18 2.35 -6.01 -9.60
CA ILE A 18 0.89 -6.00 -9.44
C ILE A 18 0.26 -6.44 -10.78
N THR A 19 -0.28 -7.66 -10.87
CA THR A 19 -0.92 -8.20 -12.06
C THR A 19 -2.39 -7.78 -12.13
N TRP A 20 -2.83 -7.52 -13.35
CA TRP A 20 -4.03 -6.79 -13.74
C TRP A 20 -5.27 -7.69 -13.92
N SER A 21 -5.25 -8.91 -13.38
CA SER A 21 -6.29 -9.94 -13.58
C SER A 21 -7.57 -9.65 -12.77
N ASN A 22 -7.48 -8.96 -11.62
CA ASN A 22 -8.63 -8.68 -10.75
C ASN A 22 -9.34 -7.33 -10.95
N LEU A 23 -8.89 -6.49 -11.89
CA LEU A 23 -9.49 -5.17 -12.15
C LEU A 23 -10.47 -5.14 -13.34
N ARG A 24 -10.45 -6.13 -14.24
CA ARG A 24 -11.37 -6.16 -15.41
C ARG A 24 -12.72 -6.82 -15.14
N SER A 25 -12.82 -7.70 -14.14
CA SER A 25 -14.05 -8.41 -13.81
C SER A 25 -15.06 -7.53 -13.05
N ASN A 26 -14.59 -6.48 -12.36
CA ASN A 26 -15.45 -5.67 -11.51
C ASN A 26 -16.25 -4.58 -12.26
N HIS A 27 -15.86 -4.17 -13.47
CA HIS A 27 -16.59 -3.11 -14.18
C HIS A 27 -18.01 -3.54 -14.61
N ARG A 28 -18.27 -4.84 -14.79
CA ARG A 28 -19.62 -5.36 -15.09
C ARG A 28 -20.46 -5.66 -13.85
N ILE A 29 -19.85 -5.73 -12.67
CA ILE A 29 -20.58 -5.95 -11.41
C ILE A 29 -21.08 -4.60 -10.86
N TYR A 30 -20.32 -3.52 -11.05
CA TYR A 30 -20.73 -2.18 -10.61
C TYR A 30 -21.97 -1.64 -11.36
N GLU A 31 -22.13 -1.92 -12.65
CA GLU A 31 -23.31 -1.46 -13.40
C GLU A 31 -24.60 -2.21 -13.01
N ALA A 32 -24.51 -3.51 -12.70
CA ALA A 32 -25.68 -4.32 -12.35
C ALA A 32 -26.20 -4.08 -10.92
N ALA A 33 -25.32 -3.70 -9.98
CA ALA A 33 -25.72 -3.40 -8.60
C ALA A 33 -26.35 -2.00 -8.43
N SER A 34 -26.11 -1.08 -9.38
CA SER A 34 -26.60 0.30 -9.31
C SER A 34 -28.11 0.47 -9.50
N ALA A 35 -28.81 -0.56 -9.98
CA ALA A 35 -30.22 -0.45 -10.39
C ALA A 35 -31.26 -0.80 -9.30
N ARG A 36 -30.87 -1.23 -8.08
CA ARG A 36 -31.88 -1.76 -7.11
C ARG A 36 -31.75 -1.39 -5.64
N SER A 37 -30.88 -0.47 -5.23
CA SER A 37 -30.92 -0.02 -3.84
C SER A 37 -30.53 1.44 -3.70
N GLY A 38 -31.33 2.21 -2.96
CA GLY A 38 -31.15 3.64 -2.67
C GLY A 38 -29.93 3.96 -1.79
N PHE A 39 -28.80 3.30 -2.01
CA PHE A 39 -27.53 3.52 -1.32
C PHE A 39 -26.74 4.74 -1.83
N PHE A 40 -27.17 5.36 -2.94
CA PHE A 40 -26.47 6.48 -3.55
C PHE A 40 -26.48 7.78 -2.74
N ASN A 41 -27.35 7.92 -1.73
CA ASN A 41 -27.45 9.19 -1.01
C ASN A 41 -26.42 9.34 0.12
N SER A 42 -25.94 8.26 0.75
CA SER A 42 -25.02 8.37 1.90
C SER A 42 -23.56 8.64 1.49
N ALA A 43 -23.11 8.04 0.38
CA ALA A 43 -21.72 8.19 -0.08
C ALA A 43 -21.41 9.60 -0.65
N ILE A 44 -22.39 10.25 -1.30
CA ILE A 44 -22.24 11.62 -1.80
C ILE A 44 -22.36 12.65 -0.67
N ILE A 45 -23.21 12.41 0.34
CA ILE A 45 -23.37 13.30 1.50
C ILE A 45 -22.08 13.34 2.36
N ASN A 46 -21.36 12.24 2.51
CA ASN A 46 -20.15 12.18 3.35
C ASN A 46 -18.90 12.86 2.76
N ILE A 47 -18.79 13.00 1.43
CA ILE A 47 -17.67 13.73 0.81
C ILE A 47 -17.84 15.24 0.99
N ALA A 48 -19.09 15.72 1.00
CA ALA A 48 -19.39 17.16 1.08
C ALA A 48 -19.23 17.77 2.48
N THR A 49 -19.05 16.96 3.54
CA THR A 49 -19.10 17.42 4.94
C THR A 49 -17.82 17.17 5.74
N ASN A 50 -16.83 16.46 5.21
CA ASN A 50 -15.53 16.25 5.87
C ASN A 50 -14.40 16.96 5.08
N PRO A 51 -13.88 18.11 5.56
CA PRO A 51 -12.83 18.85 4.86
C PRO A 51 -11.52 18.07 4.70
N LEU A 52 -11.21 17.14 5.60
CA LEU A 52 -10.00 16.29 5.50
C LEU A 52 -10.13 15.24 4.39
N ALA A 53 -11.33 14.72 4.16
CA ALA A 53 -11.59 13.80 3.05
C ALA A 53 -11.43 14.48 1.69
N LEU A 54 -11.76 15.78 1.61
CA LEU A 54 -11.55 16.58 0.41
C LEU A 54 -10.06 16.83 0.16
N GLU A 55 -9.30 17.22 1.20
CA GLU A 55 -7.84 17.45 1.08
C GLU A 55 -7.10 16.19 0.60
N TYR A 56 -7.48 15.02 1.11
CA TYR A 56 -6.81 13.75 0.74
C TYR A 56 -7.16 13.34 -0.68
N LYS A 57 -8.39 13.63 -1.11
CA LYS A 57 -8.80 13.44 -2.49
C LYS A 57 -8.01 14.36 -3.42
N ASP A 58 -7.84 15.62 -3.07
CA ASP A 58 -7.08 16.57 -3.88
C ASP A 58 -5.62 16.12 -4.07
N LEU A 59 -5.00 15.53 -3.05
CA LEU A 59 -3.66 14.93 -3.16
C LEU A 59 -3.62 13.75 -4.16
N LEU A 60 -4.65 12.91 -4.19
CA LEU A 60 -4.74 11.82 -5.16
C LEU A 60 -5.01 12.36 -6.57
N ASP A 61 -5.91 13.32 -6.70
CA ASP A 61 -6.23 13.97 -7.98
C ASP A 61 -4.99 14.70 -8.54
N ASP A 62 -4.15 15.30 -7.68
CA ASP A 62 -2.85 15.86 -8.07
C ASP A 62 -1.92 14.82 -8.70
N HIS A 63 -1.91 13.59 -8.16
CA HIS A 63 -1.15 12.50 -8.77
C HIS A 63 -1.65 12.18 -10.16
N LEU A 64 -2.96 12.01 -10.31
CA LEU A 64 -3.58 11.63 -11.57
C LEU A 64 -3.35 12.70 -12.64
N LYS A 65 -3.47 13.98 -12.25
CA LYS A 65 -3.21 15.13 -13.13
C LYS A 65 -1.77 15.18 -13.62
N HIS A 66 -0.80 14.88 -12.76
CA HIS A 66 0.63 14.96 -13.07
C HIS A 66 1.29 13.58 -13.32
N LYS A 67 0.48 12.56 -13.62
CA LYS A 67 0.97 11.19 -13.79
C LYS A 67 2.02 11.06 -14.90
N PRO A 68 1.84 11.66 -16.11
CA PRO A 68 2.85 11.59 -17.16
C PRO A 68 4.21 12.21 -16.76
N GLU A 69 4.19 13.32 -16.04
CA GLU A 69 5.38 14.02 -15.53
C GLU A 69 6.10 13.17 -14.47
N ARG A 70 5.34 12.61 -13.53
CA ARG A 70 5.84 11.72 -12.48
C ARG A 70 6.45 10.45 -13.07
N GLU A 71 5.82 9.84 -14.08
CA GLU A 71 6.38 8.70 -14.81
C GLU A 71 7.71 9.05 -15.51
N LYS A 72 7.77 10.21 -16.16
CA LYS A 72 9.01 10.70 -16.80
C LYS A 72 10.10 10.95 -15.76
N TYR A 73 9.73 11.51 -14.61
CA TYR A 73 10.63 11.72 -13.49
C TYR A 73 11.19 10.40 -12.94
N VAL A 74 10.34 9.41 -12.67
CA VAL A 74 10.78 8.09 -12.19
C VAL A 74 11.77 7.44 -13.17
N ARG A 75 11.51 7.50 -14.49
CA ARG A 75 12.47 7.03 -15.51
C ARG A 75 13.81 7.76 -15.42
N LYS A 76 13.78 9.09 -15.23
CA LYS A 76 14.99 9.91 -15.07
C LYS A 76 15.78 9.53 -13.81
N VAL A 77 15.11 9.37 -12.67
CA VAL A 77 15.73 8.97 -11.40
C VAL A 77 16.36 7.58 -11.51
N LYS A 78 15.67 6.61 -12.13
CA LYS A 78 16.20 5.27 -12.40
C LYS A 78 17.50 5.29 -13.21
N LYS A 79 17.59 6.19 -14.19
CA LYS A 79 18.79 6.37 -15.02
C LYS A 79 19.92 7.09 -14.27
N LYS A 80 19.60 8.19 -13.59
CA LYS A 80 20.60 9.04 -12.91
C LYS A 80 21.14 8.43 -11.62
N ARG A 81 20.32 7.64 -10.92
CA ARG A 81 20.63 7.04 -9.60
C ARG A 81 21.24 8.06 -8.62
N PRO A 82 20.50 9.14 -8.29
CA PRO A 82 21.01 10.18 -7.40
C PRO A 82 21.38 9.59 -6.04
N LYS A 83 22.57 9.97 -5.53
CA LYS A 83 23.14 9.40 -4.30
C LYS A 83 22.32 9.74 -3.04
N ASN A 84 21.65 10.88 -3.04
CA ASN A 84 20.83 11.37 -1.94
C ASN A 84 19.34 11.01 -2.08
N LEU A 85 18.95 10.10 -2.99
CA LEU A 85 17.55 9.74 -3.23
C LEU A 85 16.84 9.30 -1.94
N ASP A 86 17.44 8.39 -1.19
CA ASP A 86 16.86 7.83 0.03
C ASP A 86 16.66 8.93 1.10
N GLN A 87 17.62 9.85 1.22
CA GLN A 87 17.53 10.98 2.15
C GLN A 87 16.38 11.91 1.79
N VAL A 88 16.27 12.31 0.52
CA VAL A 88 15.20 13.21 0.04
C VAL A 88 13.82 12.57 0.24
N PHE A 89 13.69 11.25 -0.01
CA PHE A 89 12.46 10.53 0.27
C PHE A 89 12.11 10.48 1.76
N HIS A 90 13.10 10.24 2.62
CA HIS A 90 12.90 10.19 4.07
C HIS A 90 12.47 11.56 4.64
N GLU A 91 13.14 12.65 4.23
CA GLU A 91 12.73 14.01 4.62
C GLU A 91 11.31 14.34 4.12
N ALA A 92 10.98 13.96 2.88
CA ALA A 92 9.63 14.13 2.36
C ALA A 92 8.58 13.26 3.10
N HIS A 93 8.96 12.06 3.55
CA HIS A 93 8.11 11.16 4.34
C HIS A 93 7.73 11.81 5.68
N GLU A 94 8.72 12.23 6.48
CA GLU A 94 8.48 12.85 7.78
C GLU A 94 7.56 14.05 7.65
N ASN A 95 7.88 14.96 6.71
CA ASN A 95 7.07 16.16 6.43
C ASN A 95 5.62 15.85 6.02
N ALA A 96 5.38 14.72 5.35
CA ALA A 96 4.04 14.33 4.93
C ALA A 96 3.23 13.76 6.10
N PHE A 97 3.83 12.88 6.90
CA PHE A 97 3.15 12.20 8.01
C PHE A 97 3.00 13.06 9.27
N GLU A 98 3.64 14.24 9.32
CA GLU A 98 3.28 15.30 10.28
C GLU A 98 1.84 15.82 10.08
N LYS A 99 1.30 15.72 8.85
CA LYS A 99 -0.01 16.29 8.48
C LYS A 99 -1.02 15.23 8.05
N ILE A 100 -0.54 14.08 7.59
CA ILE A 100 -1.37 13.02 7.05
C ILE A 100 -1.48 11.87 8.04
N ASP A 101 -2.71 11.57 8.45
CA ASP A 101 -3.07 10.45 9.29
C ASP A 101 -3.72 9.34 8.46
N CYS A 102 -3.10 8.16 8.48
CA CYS A 102 -3.57 6.98 7.77
C CYS A 102 -5.00 6.57 8.15
N LEU A 103 -5.44 6.85 9.37
CA LEU A 103 -6.77 6.50 9.86
C LEU A 103 -7.87 7.38 9.25
N GLN A 104 -7.52 8.51 8.63
CA GLN A 104 -8.51 9.37 7.96
C GLN A 104 -9.04 8.72 6.66
N CYS A 105 -8.17 8.07 5.89
CA CYS A 105 -8.57 7.44 4.62
C CYS A 105 -8.64 5.92 4.67
N ALA A 106 -7.66 5.26 5.31
CA ALA A 106 -7.45 3.82 5.27
C ALA A 106 -7.53 3.22 3.84
N ASN A 107 -7.16 3.98 2.80
CA ASN A 107 -7.33 3.57 1.41
C ASN A 107 -6.64 2.23 1.11
N CYS A 108 -5.38 2.07 1.54
CA CYS A 108 -4.66 0.81 1.35
C CYS A 108 -5.36 -0.35 2.06
N CYS A 109 -5.90 -0.15 3.26
CA CYS A 109 -6.66 -1.19 3.97
C CYS A 109 -8.00 -1.52 3.26
N LYS A 110 -8.57 -0.58 2.51
CA LYS A 110 -9.84 -0.74 1.79
C LYS A 110 -9.70 -1.38 0.42
N THR A 111 -8.59 -1.14 -0.27
CA THR A 111 -8.46 -1.47 -1.70
C THR A 111 -7.29 -2.40 -2.03
N THR A 112 -6.39 -2.65 -1.08
CA THR A 112 -5.20 -3.48 -1.32
C THR A 112 -5.10 -4.63 -0.33
N SER A 113 -4.33 -5.65 -0.71
CA SER A 113 -3.91 -6.69 0.22
C SER A 113 -2.41 -6.57 0.52
N PRO A 114 -1.99 -6.63 1.79
CA PRO A 114 -0.59 -6.83 2.12
C PRO A 114 -0.15 -8.26 1.80
N ILE A 115 1.16 -8.46 1.67
CA ILE A 115 1.77 -9.79 1.68
C ILE A 115 1.88 -10.28 3.13
N PHE A 116 1.51 -11.53 3.36
CA PHE A 116 1.71 -12.26 4.60
C PHE A 116 2.86 -13.24 4.41
N ARG A 117 3.95 -13.08 5.16
CA ARG A 117 5.01 -14.09 5.19
C ARG A 117 4.67 -15.15 6.22
N ASP A 118 5.32 -16.31 6.16
CA ASP A 118 5.11 -17.40 7.12
C ASP A 118 5.29 -16.93 8.58
N VAL A 119 6.26 -16.05 8.83
CA VAL A 119 6.48 -15.45 10.16
C VAL A 119 5.34 -14.55 10.61
N ASP A 120 4.65 -13.88 9.67
CA ASP A 120 3.48 -13.07 9.95
C ASP A 120 2.27 -13.98 10.23
N VAL A 121 2.06 -15.02 9.40
CA VAL A 121 1.01 -16.04 9.58
C VAL A 121 1.12 -16.69 10.96
N GLN A 122 2.29 -17.24 11.30
CA GLN A 122 2.53 -17.90 12.60
C GLN A 122 2.28 -16.97 13.79
N ARG A 123 2.70 -15.70 13.68
CA ARG A 123 2.59 -14.72 14.75
C ARG A 123 1.14 -14.27 14.95
N ILE A 124 0.40 -14.06 13.86
CA ILE A 124 -1.00 -13.61 13.90
C ILE A 124 -1.92 -14.77 14.33
N SER A 125 -1.77 -15.95 13.72
CA SER A 125 -2.58 -17.14 14.05
C SER A 125 -2.50 -17.49 15.54
N LYS A 126 -1.28 -17.46 16.12
CA LYS A 126 -1.04 -17.68 17.56
C LYS A 126 -1.82 -16.69 18.43
N LYS A 127 -1.90 -15.43 18.04
CA LYS A 127 -2.61 -14.39 18.80
C LYS A 127 -4.13 -14.49 18.65
N LEU A 128 -4.59 -14.95 17.49
CA LEU A 128 -6.00 -15.27 17.23
C LEU A 128 -6.42 -16.63 17.80
N LYS A 129 -5.50 -17.38 18.43
CA LYS A 129 -5.73 -18.70 19.04
C LYS A 129 -6.24 -19.74 18.04
N MET A 130 -5.68 -19.73 16.83
CA MET A 130 -5.98 -20.72 15.79
C MET A 130 -4.69 -21.28 15.18
N SER A 131 -4.79 -22.40 14.46
CA SER A 131 -3.63 -22.96 13.74
C SER A 131 -3.24 -22.08 12.55
N SER A 132 -1.97 -22.14 12.11
CA SER A 132 -1.53 -21.44 10.90
C SER A 132 -2.29 -21.91 9.66
N GLN A 133 -2.58 -23.21 9.57
CA GLN A 133 -3.37 -23.77 8.47
C GLN A 133 -4.79 -23.22 8.44
N ASP A 134 -5.43 -23.11 9.61
CA ASP A 134 -6.77 -22.51 9.70
C ASP A 134 -6.73 -21.03 9.34
N PHE A 135 -5.69 -20.30 9.76
CA PHE A 135 -5.51 -18.90 9.40
C PHE A 135 -5.36 -18.71 7.89
N GLU A 136 -4.51 -19.52 7.25
CA GLU A 136 -4.33 -19.53 5.80
C GLU A 136 -5.66 -19.81 5.09
N ASN A 137 -6.33 -20.90 5.45
CA ASN A 137 -7.59 -21.29 4.83
C ASN A 137 -8.71 -20.26 5.01
N THR A 138 -8.73 -19.57 6.16
CA THR A 138 -9.78 -18.60 6.51
C THR A 138 -9.55 -17.25 5.87
N TYR A 139 -8.30 -16.78 5.80
CA TYR A 139 -8.00 -15.38 5.47
C TYR A 139 -7.18 -15.20 4.21
N LEU A 140 -6.42 -16.21 3.77
CA LEU A 140 -5.38 -16.06 2.76
C LEU A 140 -5.63 -16.89 1.51
N GLN A 141 -5.02 -16.45 0.42
CA GLN A 141 -4.85 -17.16 -0.84
C GLN A 141 -3.50 -16.79 -1.44
N LYS A 142 -2.98 -17.61 -2.35
CA LYS A 142 -1.77 -17.25 -3.11
C LYS A 142 -2.14 -16.41 -4.32
N ASP A 143 -1.39 -15.34 -4.57
CA ASP A 143 -1.50 -14.58 -5.81
C ASP A 143 -0.69 -15.21 -6.96
N ASP A 144 -0.64 -14.52 -8.11
CA ASP A 144 0.07 -14.98 -9.31
C ASP A 144 1.60 -15.14 -9.09
N ASP A 145 2.16 -14.42 -8.12
CA ASP A 145 3.57 -14.47 -7.75
C ASP A 145 3.85 -15.52 -6.66
N GLY A 146 2.80 -16.17 -6.14
CA GLY A 146 2.86 -17.21 -5.12
C GLY A 146 2.92 -16.68 -3.69
N ASP A 147 2.71 -15.38 -3.50
CA ASP A 147 2.70 -14.71 -2.20
C ASP A 147 1.34 -14.88 -1.52
N TRP A 148 1.34 -15.04 -0.19
CA TRP A 148 0.09 -15.06 0.56
C TRP A 148 -0.50 -13.66 0.67
N VAL A 149 -1.72 -13.50 0.17
CA VAL A 149 -2.53 -12.28 0.20
C VAL A 149 -3.91 -12.59 0.77
N LEU A 150 -4.67 -11.56 1.15
CA LEU A 150 -6.06 -11.70 1.58
C LEU A 150 -6.93 -12.22 0.44
N GLN A 151 -7.95 -13.00 0.82
CA GLN A 151 -8.94 -13.52 -0.12
C GLN A 151 -9.82 -12.42 -0.74
N SER A 152 -10.04 -11.31 -0.03
CA SER A 152 -10.89 -10.22 -0.47
C SER A 152 -10.43 -8.86 0.06
N ALA A 153 -10.97 -7.80 -0.55
CA ALA A 153 -10.88 -6.42 -0.07
C ALA A 153 -12.30 -5.88 0.17
N PRO A 154 -12.55 -5.03 1.19
CA PRO A 154 -11.60 -4.48 2.16
C PRO A 154 -10.92 -5.53 3.06
N CYS A 155 -9.81 -5.14 3.69
CA CYS A 155 -9.08 -6.00 4.60
C CYS A 155 -9.99 -6.54 5.70
N THR A 156 -10.00 -7.86 5.91
CA THR A 156 -10.81 -8.53 6.95
C THR A 156 -10.54 -8.01 8.38
N PHE A 157 -9.37 -7.41 8.61
CA PHE A 157 -9.00 -6.85 9.91
C PHE A 157 -9.29 -5.35 10.05
N LEU A 158 -9.86 -4.70 9.03
CA LEU A 158 -10.25 -3.30 9.05
C LEU A 158 -11.59 -3.12 9.78
N GLN A 159 -11.65 -2.19 10.72
CA GLN A 159 -12.84 -1.83 11.48
C GLN A 159 -13.60 -0.64 10.85
N PRO A 160 -14.88 -0.42 11.21
CA PRO A 160 -15.69 0.66 10.65
C PRO A 160 -15.15 2.08 10.89
N ASP A 161 -14.33 2.26 11.92
CA ASP A 161 -13.67 3.52 12.30
C ASP A 161 -12.27 3.67 11.68
N ASN A 162 -11.98 2.89 10.62
CA ASN A 162 -10.68 2.82 9.94
C ASN A 162 -9.52 2.26 10.79
N THR A 163 -9.76 1.82 12.03
CA THR A 163 -8.73 1.16 12.84
C THR A 163 -8.53 -0.30 12.42
N CYS A 164 -7.45 -0.93 12.88
CA CYS A 164 -7.16 -2.34 12.59
C CYS A 164 -7.28 -3.19 13.86
N PHE A 165 -8.09 -4.24 13.81
CA PHE A 165 -8.27 -5.16 14.95
C PHE A 165 -6.95 -5.87 15.34
N ILE A 166 -6.05 -6.07 14.38
CA ILE A 166 -4.74 -6.70 14.61
C ILE A 166 -3.59 -5.69 14.55
N TYR A 167 -3.81 -4.40 14.81
CA TYR A 167 -2.83 -3.32 14.55
C TYR A 167 -1.42 -3.62 15.09
N ASP A 168 -1.32 -4.06 16.34
CA ASP A 168 -0.04 -4.35 17.02
C ASP A 168 0.66 -5.58 16.48
N ILE A 169 -0.07 -6.44 15.77
CA ILE A 169 0.41 -7.68 15.20
C ILE A 169 0.19 -7.72 13.68
N ARG A 170 0.01 -6.56 13.03
CA ARG A 170 -0.15 -6.48 11.57
C ARG A 170 1.07 -7.06 10.83
N PRO A 171 0.91 -7.58 9.60
CA PRO A 171 2.02 -8.12 8.82
C PRO A 171 3.07 -7.02 8.53
N GLN A 172 4.33 -7.41 8.28
CA GLN A 172 5.41 -6.44 8.05
C GLN A 172 5.09 -5.49 6.88
N ALA A 173 4.47 -5.99 5.80
CA ALA A 173 4.04 -5.14 4.69
C ALA A 173 3.10 -4.00 5.13
N CYS A 174 2.17 -4.25 6.06
CA CYS A 174 1.32 -3.19 6.63
C CYS A 174 2.06 -2.24 7.58
N ARG A 175 3.13 -2.68 8.24
CA ARG A 175 3.92 -1.81 9.12
C ARG A 175 4.77 -0.84 8.33
N GLU A 176 5.33 -1.32 7.24
CA GLU A 176 6.27 -0.56 6.42
C GLU A 176 5.59 0.22 5.30
N TYR A 177 4.30 -0.01 5.03
CA TYR A 177 3.57 0.78 4.04
C TYR A 177 3.56 2.27 4.43
N PRO A 178 3.87 3.20 3.50
CA PRO A 178 3.97 3.02 2.05
C PRO A 178 5.39 2.77 1.48
N HIS A 179 6.34 2.39 2.34
CA HIS A 179 7.74 2.09 2.03
C HIS A 179 8.52 3.30 1.50
N THR A 180 8.23 4.50 1.99
CA THR A 180 8.90 5.74 1.53
C THR A 180 10.01 6.24 2.47
N ASP A 181 10.22 5.58 3.60
CA ASP A 181 11.22 5.86 4.64
C ASP A 181 12.37 4.83 4.69
N ARG A 182 12.45 3.95 3.69
CA ARG A 182 13.43 2.86 3.63
C ARG A 182 14.68 3.21 2.82
N LYS A 183 15.72 2.41 2.98
CA LYS A 183 16.91 2.43 2.13
C LYS A 183 16.65 1.77 0.77
N ARG A 184 17.44 2.17 -0.22
CA ARG A 184 17.44 1.69 -1.62
C ARG A 184 16.11 1.97 -2.31
N MET A 185 15.57 3.19 -2.18
CA MET A 185 14.31 3.61 -2.80
C MET A 185 14.29 3.35 -4.31
N ILE A 186 15.45 3.42 -4.96
CA ILE A 186 15.60 3.12 -6.39
C ILE A 186 15.07 1.73 -6.78
N GLN A 187 15.08 0.74 -5.89
CA GLN A 187 14.61 -0.62 -6.15
C GLN A 187 13.09 -0.71 -6.22
N ILE A 188 12.38 0.21 -5.55
CA ILE A 188 10.92 0.18 -5.41
C ILE A 188 10.26 1.43 -5.98
N ILE A 189 10.99 2.31 -6.67
CA ILE A 189 10.44 3.59 -7.13
C ILE A 189 9.26 3.44 -8.10
N ASP A 190 9.20 2.35 -8.87
CA ASP A 190 8.03 2.02 -9.70
C ASP A 190 6.82 1.63 -8.83
N LEU A 191 7.05 0.95 -7.70
CA LEU A 191 6.02 0.65 -6.69
C LEU A 191 5.56 1.94 -5.99
N THR A 192 6.48 2.83 -5.64
CA THR A 192 6.16 4.15 -5.08
C THR A 192 5.24 4.93 -6.01
N LEU A 193 5.51 4.91 -7.32
CA LEU A 193 4.63 5.54 -8.30
C LEU A 193 3.23 4.94 -8.30
N LYS A 194 3.09 3.62 -8.26
CA LYS A 194 1.78 2.95 -8.15
C LYS A 194 1.08 3.28 -6.83
N ASN A 195 1.82 3.31 -5.72
CA ASN A 195 1.28 3.64 -4.41
C ASN A 195 0.77 5.08 -4.34
N ALA A 196 1.27 6.00 -5.19
CA ALA A 196 0.75 7.36 -5.29
C ALA A 196 -0.69 7.42 -5.83
N GLU A 197 -1.17 6.37 -6.51
CA GLU A 197 -2.57 6.24 -6.94
C GLU A 197 -3.51 5.87 -5.78
N ILE A 198 -2.97 5.40 -4.66
CA ILE A 198 -3.72 4.82 -3.55
C ILE A 198 -3.58 5.66 -2.29
N CYS A 199 -2.36 6.09 -1.98
CA CYS A 199 -2.01 6.77 -0.75
C CYS A 199 -1.79 8.28 -0.99
N PRO A 200 -2.60 9.15 -0.37
CA PRO A 200 -2.43 10.60 -0.45
C PRO A 200 -1.02 11.05 -0.01
N ALA A 201 -0.46 10.44 1.03
CA ALA A 201 0.90 10.74 1.50
C ALA A 201 1.95 10.42 0.42
N VAL A 202 1.84 9.30 -0.28
CA VAL A 202 2.79 8.95 -1.34
C VAL A 202 2.69 9.92 -2.50
N SER A 203 1.48 10.36 -2.85
CA SER A 203 1.31 11.42 -3.86
C SER A 203 2.03 12.70 -3.44
N LYS A 204 1.83 13.16 -2.20
CA LYS A 204 2.48 14.35 -1.66
C LYS A 204 4.01 14.21 -1.64
N ILE A 205 4.50 13.09 -1.13
CA ILE A 205 5.94 12.76 -1.06
C ILE A 205 6.56 12.82 -2.45
N LEU A 206 5.98 12.13 -3.43
CA LEU A 206 6.53 12.09 -4.79
C LEU A 206 6.57 13.49 -5.43
N GLY A 207 5.55 14.31 -5.18
CA GLY A 207 5.53 15.71 -5.60
C GLY A 207 6.66 16.54 -4.98
N ASN A 208 6.89 16.43 -3.66
CA ASN A 208 7.98 17.13 -2.98
C ASN A 208 9.35 16.66 -3.48
N VAL A 209 9.55 15.34 -3.59
CA VAL A 209 10.82 14.77 -4.09
C VAL A 209 11.15 15.25 -5.52
N MET A 210 10.14 15.48 -6.37
CA MET A 210 10.36 16.06 -7.71
C MET A 210 10.86 17.50 -7.68
N ILE A 211 10.49 18.27 -6.65
CA ILE A 211 10.94 19.66 -6.46
C ILE A 211 12.36 19.68 -5.92
N ASP A 212 12.62 18.87 -4.90
CA ASP A 212 13.90 18.85 -4.18
C ASP A 212 15.01 18.16 -4.98
N LEU A 213 14.64 17.32 -5.95
CA LEU A 213 15.56 16.55 -6.79
C LEU A 213 15.17 16.62 -8.28
N PRO A 214 15.32 17.76 -8.97
CA PRO A 214 14.73 17.99 -10.28
C PRO A 214 15.26 17.14 -11.45
#